data_AF-A0A2G2WT49-F1
#
_entry.id   AF-A0A2G2WT49-F1
#
_cell.length_a   1.000
_cell.length_b   1.000
_cell.length_c   1.000
_cell.angle_alpha   90.00
_cell.angle_beta   90.00
_cell.angle_gamma   90.00
#
_symmetry.space_group_name_H-M   'P 1'
#
loop_
_entity.id
_entity.type
_entity.pdbx_description
1 polymer ?
#
loop_
_entity_poly.entity_id
_entity_poly.type
_entity_poly.pdbx_seq_one_letter_code
_entity_poly.pdbx_strand_id
1 'polypeptide(L)'
;MSDQKPLISMKKTFFYNFFPSKDEEEACKANNKPWVATRELVEIRDVYPAPIIDLKNPWQIKKKITRDEVVLGKVVVPFFETFEYILRYWKIGVTQSLVNGYGVCVDVWDVTEENDPKKYEGGSVFFRKLYNDDYSLSCMGLFNDRRLDVGDEIGLYWDPRSSSLMFKLFSQVRA
;
A
#
# COMPACT_ATOMS: atom_id res chain seq x y z
N MET A 1 -3.67 9.46 -33.21
CA MET A 1 -2.82 9.63 -32.01
C MET A 1 -3.65 10.45 -31.03
N SER A 2 -4.10 9.85 -29.93
CA SER A 2 -5.01 10.52 -28.99
C SER A 2 -4.20 11.50 -28.14
N ASP A 3 -4.50 12.79 -28.26
CA ASP A 3 -4.03 13.85 -27.37
C ASP A 3 -4.62 13.64 -25.97
N GLN A 4 -4.03 12.72 -25.22
CA GLN A 4 -4.32 12.54 -23.81
C GLN A 4 -3.60 13.67 -23.07
N LYS A 5 -4.30 14.80 -22.86
CA LYS A 5 -3.89 15.84 -21.90
C LYS A 5 -3.48 15.12 -20.60
N PRO A 6 -2.25 15.29 -20.09
CA PRO A 6 -1.85 14.64 -18.86
C PRO A 6 -2.80 15.12 -17.76
N LEU A 7 -3.62 14.20 -17.25
CA LEU A 7 -4.44 14.44 -16.08
C LEU A 7 -3.46 14.75 -14.95
N ILE A 8 -3.37 16.03 -14.57
CA ILE A 8 -2.66 16.47 -13.38
C ILE A 8 -3.27 15.68 -12.22
N SER A 9 -2.47 14.77 -11.66
CA SER A 9 -2.96 13.83 -10.66
C SER A 9 -2.62 14.32 -9.26
N MET A 10 -3.52 14.08 -8.32
CA MET A 10 -3.25 14.34 -6.92
C MET A 10 -2.48 13.16 -6.35
N LYS A 11 -1.39 13.43 -5.62
CA LYS A 11 -0.65 12.40 -4.89
C LYS A 11 -0.62 12.71 -3.41
N LYS A 12 -0.56 11.66 -2.61
CA LYS A 12 -0.43 11.77 -1.16
C LYS A 12 1.04 11.65 -0.80
N THR A 13 1.47 12.41 0.19
CA THR A 13 2.84 12.35 0.70
C THR A 13 2.90 12.88 2.13
N PHE A 14 4.05 12.76 2.76
CA PHE A 14 4.30 13.35 4.06
C PHE A 14 4.94 14.72 3.93
N PHE A 15 4.35 15.71 4.57
CA PHE A 15 5.02 16.97 4.87
C PHE A 15 5.70 16.84 6.23
N TYR A 16 7.00 17.14 6.28
CA TYR A 16 7.82 16.99 7.49
C TYR A 16 8.05 18.33 8.17
N ASN A 17 7.68 18.42 9.44
CA ASN A 17 7.94 19.55 10.31
C ASN A 17 9.23 19.30 11.09
N PHE A 18 10.36 19.60 10.46
CA PHE A 18 11.67 19.38 11.07
C PHE A 18 11.96 20.36 12.21
N PHE A 19 11.44 21.58 12.12
CA PHE A 19 11.65 22.63 13.11
C PHE A 19 10.39 22.78 13.96
N PRO A 20 10.51 22.79 15.31
CA PRO A 20 9.39 23.06 16.18
C PRO A 20 8.93 24.50 16.03
N SER A 21 7.65 24.75 16.27
CA SER A 21 7.18 26.09 16.60
C SER A 21 7.75 26.54 17.95
N LYS A 22 7.68 27.85 18.22
CA LYS A 22 8.14 28.43 19.49
C LYS A 22 7.47 27.75 20.70
N ASP A 23 6.17 27.53 20.63
CA ASP A 23 5.38 26.92 21.70
C ASP A 23 5.78 25.46 21.95
N GLU A 24 6.03 24.69 20.88
CA GLU A 24 6.50 23.31 20.97
C GLU A 24 7.93 23.21 21.53
N GLU A 25 8.82 24.13 21.14
CA GLU A 25 10.18 24.20 21.67
C GLU A 25 10.18 24.50 23.17
N GLU A 26 9.39 25.47 23.62
CA GLU A 26 9.22 25.80 25.04
C GLU A 26 8.62 24.61 25.83
N ALA A 27 7.63 23.91 25.26
CA ALA A 27 7.06 22.70 25.87
C ALA A 27 8.09 21.54 25.96
N CYS A 28 8.94 21.36 24.95
CA CYS A 28 10.02 20.37 24.98
C CYS A 28 11.03 20.70 26.08
N LYS A 29 11.43 21.97 26.21
CA LYS A 29 12.30 22.45 27.29
C LYS A 29 11.68 22.23 28.67
N ALA A 30 10.41 22.60 28.85
CA ALA A 30 9.70 22.43 30.12
C ALA A 30 9.61 20.97 30.57
N ASN A 31 9.46 20.05 29.62
CA ASN A 31 9.38 18.61 29.87
C ASN A 31 10.74 17.89 29.85
N ASN A 32 11.85 18.60 29.61
CA ASN A 32 13.19 18.06 29.41
C ASN A 32 13.24 16.91 28.38
N LYS A 33 12.51 17.06 27.28
CA LYS A 33 12.45 16.08 26.17
C LYS A 33 13.08 16.67 24.90
N PRO A 34 13.83 15.87 24.13
CA PRO A 34 14.32 16.31 22.82
C PRO A 34 13.15 16.47 21.85
N TRP A 35 13.29 17.41 20.91
CA TRP A 35 12.35 17.57 19.80
C TRP A 35 12.35 16.32 18.91
N VAL A 36 11.16 15.86 18.53
CA VAL A 36 10.95 14.79 17.57
C VAL A 36 10.20 15.37 16.39
N ALA A 37 10.81 15.34 15.20
CA ALA A 37 10.19 15.85 13.99
C ALA A 37 8.83 15.20 13.76
N THR A 38 7.81 16.02 13.55
CA THR A 38 6.46 15.55 13.24
C THR A 38 6.26 15.52 11.72
N ARG A 39 5.24 14.80 11.27
CA ARG A 39 4.85 14.79 9.86
C ARG A 39 3.35 14.67 9.73
N GLU A 40 2.83 15.21 8.65
CA GLU A 40 1.40 15.18 8.33
C GLU A 40 1.19 14.64 6.91
N LEU A 41 0.08 13.92 6.73
CA LEU A 41 -0.33 13.44 5.41
C LEU A 41 -0.97 14.60 4.64
N VAL A 42 -0.39 14.94 3.50
CA VAL A 42 -0.88 15.99 2.61
C VAL A 42 -1.20 15.43 1.25
N GLU A 43 -2.12 16.09 0.54
CA GLU A 43 -2.39 15.82 -0.87
C GLU A 43 -1.87 16.98 -1.71
N ILE A 44 -0.95 16.67 -2.64
CA ILE A 44 -0.28 17.66 -3.49
C ILE A 44 -0.59 17.39 -4.94
N ARG A 45 -0.56 18.46 -5.75
CA ARG A 45 -0.57 18.32 -7.21
C ARG A 45 0.73 17.70 -7.65
N ASP A 46 0.64 16.59 -8.35
CA ASP A 46 1.79 15.96 -8.96
C ASP A 46 2.10 16.63 -10.30
N VAL A 47 3.36 17.05 -10.48
CA VAL A 47 3.84 17.62 -11.74
C VAL A 47 4.02 16.50 -12.77
N TYR A 48 4.23 15.27 -12.31
CA TYR A 48 4.31 14.09 -13.15
C TYR A 48 2.92 13.47 -13.38
N PRO A 49 2.70 12.86 -14.55
CA PRO A 49 1.46 12.14 -14.82
C PRO A 49 1.31 10.97 -13.84
N ALA A 50 0.06 10.63 -13.51
CA ALA A 50 -0.22 9.44 -12.71
C ALA A 50 0.38 8.19 -13.38
N PRO A 51 0.81 7.18 -12.59
CA PRO A 51 1.16 5.88 -13.12
C PRO A 51 0.04 5.34 -14.02
N ILE A 52 0.38 5.06 -15.27
CA ILE A 52 -0.54 4.45 -16.24
C ILE A 52 -0.66 2.98 -15.88
N ILE A 53 -1.89 2.51 -15.67
CA ILE A 53 -2.16 1.08 -15.50
C ILE A 53 -2.16 0.46 -16.89
N ASP A 54 -1.05 -0.17 -17.26
CA ASP A 54 -0.98 -0.96 -18.49
C ASP A 54 -1.82 -2.22 -18.30
N LEU A 55 -2.95 -2.32 -19.02
CA LEU A 55 -3.84 -3.48 -18.94
C LEU A 55 -3.16 -4.79 -19.36
N LYS A 56 -2.04 -4.74 -20.11
CA LYS A 56 -1.27 -5.94 -20.48
C LYS A 56 -0.30 -6.38 -19.39
N ASN A 57 0.18 -5.45 -18.58
CA ASN A 57 1.11 -5.72 -17.47
C ASN A 57 0.84 -4.74 -16.32
N PRO A 58 -0.28 -4.91 -15.60
CA PRO A 58 -0.73 -3.94 -14.60
C PRO A 58 0.05 -4.01 -13.28
N TRP A 59 0.92 -5.01 -13.16
CA TRP A 59 1.63 -5.43 -11.95
C TRP A 59 2.75 -4.45 -11.55
N GLN A 60 2.34 -3.33 -10.97
CA GLN A 60 3.24 -2.27 -10.49
C GLN A 60 4.12 -2.72 -9.32
N ILE A 61 3.62 -3.67 -8.53
CA ILE A 61 4.28 -4.23 -7.36
C ILE A 61 4.60 -5.68 -7.70
N LYS A 62 5.87 -6.02 -7.88
CA LYS A 62 6.33 -7.40 -8.09
C LYS A 62 7.40 -7.73 -7.07
N LYS A 63 7.21 -8.84 -6.37
CA LYS A 63 8.19 -9.27 -5.36
C LYS A 63 8.12 -10.77 -5.12
N LYS A 64 9.15 -11.27 -4.45
CA LYS A 64 9.16 -12.61 -3.88
C LYS A 64 8.61 -12.62 -2.45
N ILE A 65 7.85 -13.65 -2.13
CA ILE A 65 7.36 -13.91 -0.79
C ILE A 65 8.53 -14.31 0.12
N THR A 66 8.57 -13.70 1.30
CA THR A 66 9.56 -13.97 2.35
C THR A 66 9.01 -14.92 3.41
N ARG A 67 9.89 -15.49 4.25
CA ARG A 67 9.50 -16.40 5.33
C ARG A 67 8.49 -15.80 6.31
N ASP A 68 8.71 -14.56 6.73
CA ASP A 68 7.83 -13.89 7.70
C ASP A 68 6.43 -13.66 7.13
N GLU A 69 6.36 -13.37 5.83
CA GLU A 69 5.10 -13.17 5.11
C GLU A 69 4.26 -14.45 5.04
N VAL A 70 4.91 -15.60 4.79
CA VAL A 70 4.25 -16.92 4.84
C VAL A 70 3.71 -17.20 6.25
N VAL A 71 4.56 -17.05 7.27
CA VAL A 71 4.18 -17.37 8.67
C VAL A 71 3.02 -16.50 9.15
N LEU A 72 3.02 -15.22 8.76
CA LEU A 72 2.01 -14.26 9.21
C LEU A 72 0.77 -14.21 8.31
N GLY A 73 0.80 -14.82 7.12
CA GLY A 73 -0.25 -14.72 6.11
C GLY A 73 -0.44 -13.30 5.59
N LYS A 74 0.66 -12.57 5.44
CA LYS A 74 0.65 -11.13 5.10
C LYS A 74 1.63 -10.84 3.98
N VAL A 75 1.28 -9.93 3.09
CA VAL A 75 2.21 -9.37 2.11
C VAL A 75 2.64 -7.99 2.58
N VAL A 76 3.94 -7.79 2.74
CA VAL A 76 4.57 -6.50 3.04
C VAL A 76 4.80 -5.74 1.74
N VAL A 77 4.22 -4.55 1.66
CA VAL A 77 4.37 -3.60 0.56
C VAL A 77 5.20 -2.41 1.06
N PRO A 78 6.31 -2.08 0.40
CA PRO A 78 7.14 -0.95 0.80
C PRO A 78 6.38 0.38 0.83
N PHE A 79 6.84 1.30 1.67
CA PHE A 79 6.29 2.66 1.78
C PHE A 79 6.07 3.33 0.41
N PHE A 80 7.11 3.35 -0.44
CA PHE A 80 7.06 4.03 -1.74
C PHE A 80 5.97 3.46 -2.64
N GLU A 81 5.95 2.14 -2.81
CA GLU A 81 4.98 1.47 -3.68
C GLU A 81 3.56 1.62 -3.15
N THR A 82 3.39 1.58 -1.83
CA THR A 82 2.09 1.81 -1.21
C THR A 82 1.57 3.21 -1.52
N PHE A 83 2.39 4.25 -1.33
CA PHE A 83 1.97 5.63 -1.57
C PHE A 83 1.70 5.90 -3.05
N GLU A 84 2.58 5.40 -3.91
CA GLU A 84 2.56 5.70 -5.34
C GLU A 84 1.47 4.94 -6.09
N TYR A 85 1.31 3.64 -5.79
CA TYR A 85 0.48 2.73 -6.58
C TYR A 85 -0.84 2.34 -5.91
N ILE A 86 -0.99 2.54 -4.60
CA ILE A 86 -2.22 2.20 -3.86
C ILE A 86 -2.91 3.46 -3.34
N LEU A 87 -2.27 4.17 -2.41
CA LEU A 87 -2.89 5.27 -1.66
C LEU A 87 -3.14 6.51 -2.53
N ARG A 88 -2.43 6.65 -3.65
CA ARG A 88 -2.71 7.67 -4.67
C ARG A 88 -4.19 7.72 -5.04
N TYR A 89 -4.83 6.55 -5.19
CA TYR A 89 -6.23 6.42 -5.59
C TYR A 89 -7.23 6.42 -4.43
N TRP A 90 -6.75 6.36 -3.18
CA TRP A 90 -7.62 6.33 -2.01
C TRP A 90 -8.12 7.72 -1.64
N LYS A 91 -9.25 7.81 -0.93
CA LYS A 91 -9.69 9.07 -0.33
C LYS A 91 -8.73 9.46 0.81
N ILE A 92 -8.47 10.76 0.98
CA ILE A 92 -7.54 11.26 2.01
C ILE A 92 -7.92 10.80 3.42
N GLY A 93 -9.21 10.84 3.79
CA GLY A 93 -9.66 10.41 5.12
C GLY A 93 -9.40 8.93 5.41
N VAL A 94 -9.59 8.04 4.43
CA VAL A 94 -9.29 6.60 4.58
C VAL A 94 -7.78 6.38 4.72
N THR A 95 -7.00 7.12 3.93
CA THR A 95 -5.54 7.07 3.98
C THR A 95 -5.02 7.55 5.33
N GLN A 96 -5.61 8.60 5.89
CA GLN A 96 -5.23 9.15 7.19
C GLN A 96 -5.48 8.14 8.32
N SER A 97 -6.62 7.43 8.31
CA SER A 97 -6.86 6.34 9.25
C SER A 97 -5.78 5.26 9.17
N LEU A 98 -5.42 4.83 7.95
CA LEU A 98 -4.37 3.84 7.74
C LEU A 98 -3.00 4.31 8.26
N VAL A 99 -2.62 5.56 7.96
CA VAL A 99 -1.36 6.19 8.40
C VAL A 99 -1.29 6.31 9.92
N ASN A 100 -2.43 6.55 10.58
CA ASN A 100 -2.54 6.59 12.04
C ASN A 100 -2.49 5.19 12.69
N GLY A 101 -2.30 4.12 11.90
CA GLY A 101 -2.12 2.75 12.38
C GLY A 101 -3.40 1.93 12.47
N TYR A 102 -4.55 2.49 12.06
CA TYR A 102 -5.79 1.72 11.99
C TYR A 102 -5.75 0.75 10.80
N GLY A 103 -6.29 -0.45 11.00
CA GLY A 103 -6.50 -1.41 9.91
C GLY A 103 -7.65 -0.95 9.03
N VAL A 104 -7.47 -1.02 7.71
CA VAL A 104 -8.51 -0.70 6.72
C VAL A 104 -8.88 -1.98 5.99
N CYS A 105 -10.14 -2.39 6.03
CA CYS A 105 -10.61 -3.54 5.26
C CYS A 105 -10.50 -3.24 3.77
N VAL A 106 -10.00 -4.21 3.00
CA VAL A 106 -9.84 -4.09 1.55
C VAL A 106 -10.29 -5.38 0.88
N ASP A 107 -10.81 -5.25 -0.33
CA ASP A 107 -11.12 -6.41 -1.16
C ASP A 107 -9.86 -6.82 -1.93
N VAL A 108 -9.60 -8.12 -1.98
CA VAL A 108 -8.51 -8.71 -2.77
C VAL A 108 -9.10 -9.66 -3.79
N TRP A 109 -8.76 -9.47 -5.05
CA TRP A 109 -9.08 -10.39 -6.14
C TRP A 109 -7.83 -11.16 -6.55
N ASP A 110 -7.88 -12.46 -6.41
CA ASP A 110 -6.89 -13.37 -6.99
C ASP A 110 -7.28 -13.71 -8.42
N VAL A 111 -6.52 -13.19 -9.36
CA VAL A 111 -6.71 -13.36 -10.81
C VAL A 111 -5.62 -14.22 -11.42
N THR A 112 -5.01 -15.10 -10.61
CA THR A 112 -4.00 -16.06 -11.09
C THR A 112 -4.61 -17.01 -12.12
N GLU A 113 -5.78 -17.58 -11.83
CA GLU A 113 -6.57 -18.31 -12.83
C GLU A 113 -7.42 -17.32 -13.63
N GLU A 114 -7.09 -17.11 -14.90
CA GLU A 114 -7.72 -16.07 -15.72
C GLU A 114 -9.24 -16.26 -15.90
N ASN A 115 -9.71 -17.51 -15.82
CA ASN A 115 -11.13 -17.86 -16.02
C ASN A 115 -11.91 -18.05 -14.72
N ASP A 116 -11.24 -18.08 -13.56
CA ASP A 116 -11.87 -18.32 -12.27
C ASP A 116 -11.27 -17.42 -11.17
N PRO A 117 -11.49 -16.09 -11.26
CA PRO A 117 -10.96 -15.17 -10.29
C PRO A 117 -11.68 -15.34 -8.94
N LYS A 118 -10.92 -15.39 -7.86
CA LYS A 118 -11.45 -15.57 -6.50
C LYS A 118 -11.34 -14.29 -5.68
N LYS A 119 -12.45 -13.88 -5.08
CA LYS A 119 -12.50 -12.71 -4.19
C LYS A 119 -12.27 -13.12 -2.72
N TYR A 120 -11.46 -12.34 -2.03
CA TYR A 120 -11.28 -12.36 -0.58
C TYR A 120 -11.70 -11.01 -0.02
N GLU A 121 -12.66 -11.01 0.91
CA GLU A 121 -13.23 -9.81 1.50
C GLU A 121 -13.61 -10.06 2.98
N GLY A 122 -13.97 -8.98 3.69
CA GLY A 122 -14.40 -9.05 5.08
C GLY A 122 -13.29 -8.78 6.11
N GLY A 123 -13.61 -8.95 7.40
CA GLY A 123 -12.75 -8.51 8.51
C GLY A 123 -11.39 -9.20 8.65
N SER A 124 -11.16 -10.29 7.92
CA SER A 124 -9.86 -10.99 7.86
C SER A 124 -8.92 -10.43 6.79
N VAL A 125 -9.42 -9.57 5.90
CA VAL A 125 -8.66 -8.97 4.80
C VAL A 125 -8.52 -7.47 5.04
N PHE A 126 -7.35 -7.06 5.51
CA PHE A 126 -7.10 -5.65 5.85
C PHE A 126 -5.68 -5.23 5.54
N PHE A 127 -5.56 -3.94 5.21
CA PHE A 127 -4.30 -3.25 5.02
C PHE A 127 -3.95 -2.49 6.30
N ARG A 128 -2.68 -2.52 6.71
CA ARG A 128 -2.22 -1.90 7.96
C ARG A 128 -0.81 -1.35 7.81
N LYS A 129 -0.54 -0.22 8.47
CA LYS A 129 0.80 0.34 8.61
C LYS A 129 1.65 -0.46 9.61
N LEU A 130 2.91 -0.73 9.26
CA LEU A 130 3.92 -1.34 10.12
C LEU A 130 4.75 -0.27 10.86
N TYR A 131 5.53 -0.70 11.85
CA TYR A 131 6.35 0.20 12.67
C TYR A 131 7.48 0.88 11.90
N ASN A 132 7.93 0.28 10.80
CA ASN A 132 8.98 0.78 9.92
C ASN A 132 8.45 1.61 8.74
N ASP A 133 7.20 2.07 8.82
CA ASP A 133 6.48 2.82 7.77
C ASP A 133 6.15 2.05 6.48
N ASP A 134 6.52 0.78 6.38
CA ASP A 134 5.95 -0.11 5.36
C ASP A 134 4.52 -0.49 5.72
N TYR A 135 3.86 -1.19 4.80
CA TYR A 135 2.48 -1.60 4.95
C TYR A 135 2.35 -3.10 4.76
N SER A 136 1.34 -3.69 5.37
CA SER A 136 1.03 -5.11 5.22
C SER A 136 -0.41 -5.31 4.80
N LEU A 137 -0.63 -6.13 3.77
CA LEU A 137 -1.90 -6.74 3.43
C LEU A 137 -2.02 -8.07 4.15
N SER A 138 -2.98 -8.19 5.07
CA SER A 138 -3.35 -9.47 5.68
C SER A 138 -4.38 -10.18 4.82
N CYS A 139 -4.10 -11.41 4.39
CA CYS A 139 -5.05 -12.22 3.61
C CYS A 139 -4.73 -13.72 3.75
N MET A 140 -4.96 -14.30 4.92
CA MET A 140 -4.60 -15.70 5.20
C MET A 140 -5.28 -16.72 4.26
N GLY A 141 -6.52 -16.44 3.84
CA GLY A 141 -7.25 -17.29 2.89
C GLY A 141 -6.49 -17.46 1.58
N LEU A 142 -5.95 -16.36 1.03
CA LEU A 142 -5.15 -16.37 -0.19
C LEU A 142 -3.89 -17.22 -0.05
N PHE A 143 -3.16 -17.07 1.06
CA PHE A 143 -1.96 -17.86 1.33
C PHE A 143 -2.26 -19.35 1.38
N ASN A 144 -3.34 -19.75 2.07
CA ASN A 144 -3.73 -21.14 2.20
C ASN A 144 -4.19 -21.74 0.87
N ASP A 145 -5.05 -21.02 0.13
CA ASP A 145 -5.63 -21.51 -1.11
C ASP A 145 -4.60 -21.65 -2.22
N ARG A 146 -3.65 -20.70 -2.31
CA ARG A 146 -2.54 -20.75 -3.28
C ARG A 146 -1.32 -21.51 -2.79
N ARG A 147 -1.33 -21.97 -1.54
CA ARG A 147 -0.18 -22.61 -0.88
C ARG A 147 1.11 -21.81 -1.09
N LEU A 148 1.02 -20.49 -0.87
CA LEU A 148 2.15 -19.59 -1.08
C LEU A 148 3.30 -19.94 -0.15
N ASP A 149 4.50 -20.04 -0.70
CA ASP A 149 5.71 -20.37 0.04
C ASP A 149 6.86 -19.39 -0.26
N VAL A 150 7.95 -19.53 0.49
CA VAL A 150 9.13 -18.69 0.39
C VAL A 150 9.75 -18.76 -1.00
N GLY A 151 9.91 -17.59 -1.61
CA GLY A 151 10.51 -17.46 -2.94
C GLY A 151 9.51 -17.39 -4.09
N ASP A 152 8.22 -17.67 -3.84
CA ASP A 152 7.15 -17.48 -4.81
C ASP A 152 7.10 -16.03 -5.29
N GLU A 153 6.94 -15.83 -6.60
CA GLU A 153 6.87 -14.50 -7.19
C GLU A 153 5.42 -14.09 -7.42
N ILE A 154 5.04 -12.96 -6.82
CA ILE A 154 3.69 -12.43 -6.89
C ILE A 154 3.67 -11.03 -7.52
N GLY A 155 2.52 -10.69 -8.10
CA GLY A 155 2.17 -9.37 -8.59
C GLY A 155 1.00 -8.80 -7.81
N LEU A 156 1.10 -7.52 -7.47
CA LEU A 156 0.01 -6.73 -6.93
C LEU A 156 -0.18 -5.46 -7.77
N TYR A 157 -1.44 -5.04 -7.88
CA TYR A 157 -1.77 -3.66 -8.27
C TYR A 157 -3.12 -3.26 -7.68
N TRP A 158 -3.35 -1.96 -7.54
CA TRP A 158 -4.64 -1.43 -7.14
C TRP A 158 -5.49 -1.13 -8.37
N ASP A 159 -6.69 -1.71 -8.47
CA ASP A 159 -7.64 -1.34 -9.52
C ASP A 159 -8.57 -0.23 -9.02
N PRO A 160 -8.43 1.01 -9.51
CA PRO A 160 -9.29 2.11 -9.09
C PRO A 160 -10.75 1.94 -9.53
N ARG A 161 -11.04 1.09 -10.52
CA ARG A 161 -12.40 0.88 -11.05
C ARG A 161 -13.24 0.02 -10.11
N SER A 162 -12.64 -1.01 -9.52
CA SER A 162 -13.30 -1.89 -8.55
C SER A 162 -13.00 -1.49 -7.10
N SER A 163 -12.08 -0.56 -6.87
CA SER A 163 -11.57 -0.21 -5.53
C SER A 163 -11.08 -1.44 -4.77
N SER A 164 -10.30 -2.29 -5.46
CA SER A 164 -9.80 -3.55 -4.91
C SER A 164 -8.32 -3.76 -5.26
N LEU A 165 -7.63 -4.54 -4.45
CA LEU A 165 -6.29 -5.00 -4.77
C LEU A 165 -6.37 -6.26 -5.63
N MET A 166 -5.61 -6.28 -6.71
CA MET A 166 -5.52 -7.40 -7.64
C MET A 166 -4.23 -8.16 -7.38
N PHE A 167 -4.32 -9.48 -7.30
CA PHE A 167 -3.23 -10.39 -7.00
C PHE A 167 -3.06 -11.40 -8.13
N LYS A 168 -1.80 -11.68 -8.50
CA LYS A 168 -1.45 -12.81 -9.37
C LYS A 168 -0.18 -13.49 -8.87
N LEU A 169 -0.20 -14.81 -8.85
CA LEU A 169 0.99 -15.63 -8.65
C LEU A 169 1.65 -15.91 -10.01
N PHE A 170 2.91 -15.52 -10.19
CA PHE A 170 3.64 -15.71 -11.45
C PHE A 170 4.43 -17.01 -11.48
N SER A 171 5.09 -17.34 -10.37
CA SER A 171 5.90 -18.55 -10.28
C SER A 171 5.85 -19.10 -8.87
N GLN A 172 5.69 -20.41 -8.78
CA GLN A 172 5.85 -21.15 -7.53
C GLN A 172 7.22 -21.82 -7.50
N VAL A 173 7.90 -21.70 -6.36
CA VAL A 173 9.05 -22.55 -6.05
C VAL A 173 8.47 -23.90 -5.68
N ARG A 174 8.53 -24.86 -6.61
CA ARG A 174 8.09 -26.23 -6.31
C ARG A 174 9.02 -26.82 -5.24
N ALA A 175 8.46 -27.13 -4.09
CA ALA A 175 9.05 -28.06 -3.13
C ALA A 175 9.03 -29.50 -3.69
#